data_AF-A0A963W011-F1
#
_entry.id   AF-A0A963W011-F1
#
_cell.length_a   1.000
_cell.length_b   1.000
_cell.length_c   1.000
_cell.angle_alpha   90.00
_cell.angle_beta   90.00
_cell.angle_gamma   90.00
#
_symmetry.space_group_name_H-M   'P 1'
#
loop_
_entity.id
_entity.type
_entity.pdbx_description
1 polymer ?
#
loop_
_entity_poly.entity_id
_entity_poly.type
_entity_poly.pdbx_seq_one_letter_code
_entity_poly.pdbx_strand_id
1 'polypeptide(L)'
;MGSYRHVRLALLGACLGVPAIAVAGVQIKGDPVDEGVIGEVGPQDLALDVREEVRILRDVGDFDAASVRLDEALAATPDDVDLLLLRGQILVFQNRPAEAEAVLASAVARAPDYLDLHLTLARARAEQGEIATARQSLDPLAEAHGDHVPLRMLQARLALADGDPRAARDYFERVLAVEPANGQALLGSGDASLEDGRVADARNYYERALEVPGVASLAARRLVVLGQRAAPFELIVDASYSALDGGRSDWREARATLAWAIDERYRAYLGSTLAERFDETDTMFSGTLVRRLDDRKSVNFGVDVTPGADFLPEWRVRVGADAALSIIREELEKTVAFGELAIGEYPDGLVKSLTLGLTQYLGDGSSWLTLRTVHTLDADGNYDLGLSGRIDWGLSDRTRLFAGLGQEMDRSDRGADTLRSVFAGAEYDLSDRYGVFGSITYEDRDRGVERWQAGMGLKVRFGEE
;
A
#
# COMPACT_ATOMS: atom_id res chain seq x y z
N MET A 1 -24.88 38.46 25.42
CA MET A 1 -25.25 38.58 23.99
C MET A 1 -23.93 38.53 23.23
N GLY A 2 -23.39 37.39 22.80
CA GLY A 2 -23.93 36.31 21.95
C GLY A 2 -23.22 36.46 20.59
N SER A 3 -22.57 35.49 19.94
CA SER A 3 -22.59 34.02 20.00
C SER A 3 -21.37 33.53 19.20
N TYR A 4 -20.52 32.66 19.76
CA TYR A 4 -19.56 31.87 18.97
C TYR A 4 -20.14 30.48 18.76
N ARG A 5 -20.32 30.12 17.48
CA ARG A 5 -20.88 28.86 17.01
C ARG A 5 -19.93 27.70 17.27
N HIS A 6 -20.56 26.60 17.70
CA HIS A 6 -19.99 25.29 18.01
C HIS A 6 -19.17 24.65 16.89
N VAL A 7 -18.01 24.08 17.25
CA VAL A 7 -17.44 22.91 16.56
C VAL A 7 -17.67 21.72 17.49
N ARG A 8 -18.61 20.85 17.12
CA ARG A 8 -18.83 19.54 17.75
C ARG A 8 -17.84 18.55 17.17
N LEU A 9 -16.88 18.08 17.97
CA LEU A 9 -16.20 16.80 17.75
C LEU A 9 -16.95 15.74 18.56
N ALA A 10 -17.78 14.93 17.89
CA ALA A 10 -18.43 13.78 18.51
C ALA A 10 -17.51 12.56 18.34
N LEU A 11 -16.83 12.17 19.42
CA LEU A 11 -16.23 10.85 19.58
C LEU A 11 -17.34 9.88 20.02
N LEU A 12 -17.80 9.02 19.11
CA LEU A 12 -18.63 7.87 19.41
C LEU A 12 -17.70 6.70 19.74
N GLY A 13 -17.44 6.51 21.04
CA GLY A 13 -16.97 5.25 21.59
C GLY A 13 -18.16 4.46 22.12
N ALA A 14 -18.51 3.36 21.45
CA ALA A 14 -19.22 2.22 22.03
C ALA A 14 -19.24 1.07 21.01
N CYS A 15 -18.47 0.01 21.30
CA CYS A 15 -18.76 -1.40 20.98
C CYS A 15 -17.49 -2.26 20.99
N LEU A 16 -16.77 -2.36 22.11
CA LEU A 16 -15.96 -3.55 22.44
C LEU A 16 -15.87 -3.63 23.97
N GLY A 17 -16.63 -4.55 24.56
CA GLY A 17 -16.66 -4.80 26.00
C GLY A 17 -15.37 -5.41 26.50
N VAL A 18 -14.50 -4.59 27.09
CA VAL A 18 -13.33 -5.00 27.88
C VAL A 18 -13.53 -4.50 29.32
N PRO A 19 -13.33 -5.33 30.36
CA PRO A 19 -13.62 -4.96 31.73
C PRO A 19 -12.65 -3.87 32.22
N ALA A 20 -13.20 -2.93 33.00
CA ALA A 20 -12.43 -1.88 33.67
C ALA A 20 -11.42 -2.48 34.66
N ILE A 21 -10.13 -2.22 34.43
CA ILE A 21 -9.11 -2.36 35.47
C ILE A 21 -9.13 -1.06 36.28
N ALA A 22 -9.59 -1.17 37.53
CA ALA A 22 -9.51 -0.09 38.49
C ALA A 22 -8.03 0.18 38.84
N VAL A 23 -7.53 1.36 38.52
CA VAL A 23 -6.25 1.85 39.05
C VAL A 23 -6.55 2.68 40.30
N ALA A 24 -6.16 2.14 41.44
CA ALA A 24 -6.21 2.78 42.75
C ALA A 24 -5.34 4.06 42.75
N GLY A 25 -5.83 5.09 43.43
CA GLY A 25 -5.20 6.40 43.52
C GLY A 25 -3.78 6.35 44.12
N VAL A 26 -2.85 6.96 43.41
CA VAL A 26 -1.55 7.39 43.94
C VAL A 26 -1.59 8.91 43.99
N GLN A 27 -1.62 9.47 45.21
CA GLN A 27 -1.35 10.89 45.42
C GLN A 27 0.15 11.13 45.19
N ILE A 28 0.50 11.86 44.13
CA ILE A 28 1.83 12.46 44.00
C ILE A 28 1.72 13.89 44.51
N LYS A 29 2.35 14.13 45.67
CA LYS A 29 2.59 15.45 46.25
C LYS A 29 3.79 16.05 45.51
N GLY A 30 3.52 16.87 44.50
CA GLY A 30 4.50 17.73 43.84
C GLY A 30 4.16 19.18 44.11
N ASP A 31 5.15 19.96 44.50
CA ASP A 31 5.04 21.38 44.87
C ASP A 31 4.41 22.23 43.75
N PRO A 32 3.73 23.35 44.09
CA PRO A 32 3.14 24.24 43.09
C PRO A 32 4.25 24.75 42.15
N VAL A 33 4.07 24.51 40.86
CA VAL A 33 4.94 25.08 39.83
C VAL A 33 4.75 26.60 39.89
N ASP A 34 5.86 27.30 40.07
CA ASP A 34 5.96 28.76 40.03
C ASP A 34 5.32 29.27 38.73
N GLU A 35 4.20 29.98 38.82
CA GLU A 35 3.58 30.75 37.71
C GLU A 35 4.41 32.01 37.42
N GLY A 36 5.72 31.81 37.20
CA GLY A 36 6.71 32.85 36.99
C GLY A 36 7.36 32.69 35.61
N VAL A 37 6.96 33.56 34.68
CA VAL A 37 7.54 33.78 33.35
C VAL A 37 7.24 32.70 32.31
N ILE A 38 5.95 32.48 32.05
CA ILE A 38 5.51 32.29 30.65
C ILE A 38 5.38 33.72 30.12
N GLY A 39 6.41 34.22 29.45
CA GLY A 39 6.30 35.51 28.76
C GLY A 39 5.17 35.42 27.75
N GLU A 40 4.17 36.29 27.87
CA GLU A 40 3.27 36.61 26.77
C GLU A 40 4.15 37.01 25.58
N VAL A 41 4.28 36.12 24.59
CA VAL A 41 4.79 36.49 23.27
C VAL A 41 3.69 37.37 22.68
N GLY A 42 3.88 38.69 22.78
CA GLY A 42 2.96 39.65 22.19
C GLY A 42 2.91 39.44 20.67
N PRO A 43 1.83 39.87 19.98
CA PRO A 43 1.68 39.75 18.52
C PRO A 43 2.76 40.51 17.69
N GLN A 44 3.80 41.05 18.33
CA GLN A 44 4.92 41.75 17.72
C GLN A 44 6.22 40.91 17.73
N ASP A 45 6.28 39.78 18.43
CA ASP A 45 7.52 38.99 18.62
C ASP A 45 7.68 37.80 17.65
N LEU A 46 6.82 37.70 16.63
CA LEU A 46 6.91 36.68 15.57
C LEU A 46 6.52 37.27 14.21
N ALA A 47 7.03 38.45 13.87
CA ALA A 47 7.02 38.93 12.49
C ALA A 47 7.98 38.05 11.67
N LEU A 48 7.51 36.89 11.21
CA LEU A 48 8.20 36.07 10.22
C LEU A 48 8.43 36.94 8.97
N ASP A 49 9.64 36.89 8.42
CA ASP A 49 9.89 37.40 7.07
C ASP A 49 8.84 36.78 6.15
N VAL A 50 8.18 37.59 5.32
CA VAL A 50 7.12 37.12 4.42
C VAL A 50 7.65 36.02 3.49
N ARG A 51 8.95 36.04 3.16
CA ARG A 51 9.61 34.96 2.42
C ARG A 51 9.54 33.63 3.16
N GLU A 52 9.76 33.64 4.47
CA GLU A 52 9.72 32.44 5.31
C GLU A 52 8.29 31.94 5.49
N GLU A 53 7.33 32.85 5.69
CA GLU A 53 5.91 32.50 5.72
C GLU A 53 5.47 31.81 4.41
N VAL A 54 5.85 32.37 3.26
CA VAL A 54 5.53 31.80 1.95
C VAL A 54 6.19 30.43 1.75
N ARG A 55 7.44 30.24 2.20
CA ARG A 55 8.11 28.92 2.14
C ARG A 55 7.37 27.88 2.98
N ILE A 56 7.01 28.22 4.21
CA ILE A 56 6.27 27.33 5.10
C ILE A 56 4.93 26.94 4.47
N LEU A 57 4.18 27.92 3.97
CA LEU A 57 2.87 27.68 3.31
C LEU A 57 3.02 26.78 2.08
N ARG A 58 4.06 27.01 1.26
CA ARG A 58 4.40 26.14 0.12
C ARG A 58 4.72 24.71 0.58
N ASP A 59 5.51 24.55 1.63
CA ASP A 59 6.01 23.24 2.09
C ASP A 59 4.91 22.41 2.76
N VAL A 60 3.93 23.04 3.41
CA VAL A 60 2.71 22.38 3.92
C VAL A 60 1.64 22.17 2.84
N GLY A 61 1.87 22.66 1.61
CA GLY A 61 0.99 22.49 0.46
C GLY A 61 -0.19 23.46 0.37
N ASP A 62 -0.22 24.52 1.20
CA ASP A 62 -1.24 25.57 1.13
C ASP A 62 -0.85 26.63 0.10
N PHE A 63 -0.87 26.23 -1.17
CA PHE A 63 -0.43 27.07 -2.30
C PHE A 63 -1.30 28.31 -2.51
N ASP A 64 -2.57 28.25 -2.12
CA ASP A 64 -3.51 29.38 -2.23
C ASP A 64 -3.16 30.45 -1.20
N ALA A 65 -2.96 30.07 0.07
CA ALA A 65 -2.51 31.02 1.10
C ALA A 65 -1.11 31.56 0.79
N ALA A 66 -0.19 30.70 0.30
CA ALA A 66 1.14 31.12 -0.12
C ALA A 66 1.07 32.18 -1.24
N SER A 67 0.20 31.98 -2.23
CA SER A 67 0.01 32.92 -3.34
C SER A 67 -0.51 34.27 -2.87
N VAL A 68 -1.48 34.30 -1.94
CA VAL A 68 -2.03 35.55 -1.39
C VAL A 68 -0.94 36.38 -0.70
N ARG A 69 -0.17 35.76 0.21
CA ARG A 69 0.91 36.47 0.93
C ARG A 69 2.02 36.92 0.00
N LEU A 70 2.32 36.12 -1.02
CA LEU A 70 3.31 36.46 -2.02
C LEU A 70 2.89 37.62 -2.91
N ASP A 71 1.62 37.69 -3.32
CA ASP A 71 1.10 38.81 -4.11
C ASP A 71 1.09 40.12 -3.30
N GLU A 72 0.77 40.08 -2.00
CA GLU A 72 0.89 41.23 -1.10
C GLU A 72 2.34 41.75 -1.02
N ALA A 73 3.32 40.85 -0.91
CA ALA A 73 4.74 41.21 -0.85
C ALA A 73 5.26 41.77 -2.19
N LEU A 74 4.86 41.15 -3.30
CA LEU A 74 5.22 41.61 -4.65
C LEU A 74 4.55 42.94 -5.01
N ALA A 75 3.37 43.27 -4.44
CA ALA A 75 2.77 44.59 -4.63
C ALA A 75 3.65 45.72 -4.05
N ALA A 76 4.34 45.46 -2.94
CA ALA A 76 5.28 46.39 -2.33
C ALA A 76 6.67 46.37 -2.99
N THR A 77 7.10 45.19 -3.47
CA THR A 77 8.43 44.97 -4.05
C THR A 77 8.36 44.14 -5.35
N PRO A 78 7.88 44.72 -6.47
CA PRO A 78 7.57 43.96 -7.68
C PRO A 78 8.76 43.27 -8.36
N ASP A 79 9.96 43.76 -8.10
CA ASP A 79 11.21 43.29 -8.71
C ASP A 79 12.07 42.45 -7.75
N ASP A 80 11.55 42.08 -6.57
CA ASP A 80 12.27 41.24 -5.62
C ASP A 80 12.44 39.82 -6.18
N VAL A 81 13.70 39.47 -6.47
CA VAL A 81 14.07 38.23 -7.15
C VAL A 81 13.74 36.98 -6.31
N ASP A 82 13.86 37.05 -4.98
CA ASP A 82 13.53 35.92 -4.11
C ASP A 82 12.02 35.67 -4.07
N LEU A 83 11.22 36.73 -4.07
CA LEU A 83 9.76 36.60 -4.17
C LEU A 83 9.34 36.08 -5.55
N LEU A 84 10.01 36.50 -6.63
CA LEU A 84 9.75 35.97 -7.97
C LEU A 84 10.15 34.49 -8.09
N LEU A 85 11.23 34.05 -7.44
CA LEU A 85 11.60 32.63 -7.32
C LEU A 85 10.50 31.83 -6.61
N LEU A 86 10.04 32.30 -5.45
CA LEU A 86 8.95 31.66 -4.69
C LEU A 86 7.67 31.58 -5.53
N ARG A 87 7.37 32.63 -6.31
CA ARG A 87 6.21 32.65 -7.23
C ARG A 87 6.33 31.57 -8.29
N GLY A 88 7.50 31.46 -8.93
CA GLY A 88 7.77 30.40 -9.90
C GLY A 88 7.60 29.00 -9.32
N GLN A 89 8.10 28.75 -8.10
CA GLN A 89 7.96 27.46 -7.43
C GLN A 89 6.50 27.11 -7.13
N ILE A 90 5.73 28.06 -6.59
CA ILE A 90 4.30 27.86 -6.29
C ILE A 90 3.50 27.60 -7.57
N LEU A 91 3.79 28.33 -8.65
CA LEU A 91 3.13 28.12 -9.94
C LEU A 91 3.42 26.73 -10.53
N VAL A 92 4.63 26.20 -10.35
CA VAL A 92 4.95 24.80 -10.72
C VAL A 92 4.10 23.83 -9.91
N PHE A 93 4.02 24.00 -8.58
CA PHE A 93 3.20 23.13 -7.73
C PHE A 93 1.69 23.22 -8.02
N GLN A 94 1.20 24.37 -8.46
CA GLN A 94 -0.18 24.58 -8.91
C GLN A 94 -0.46 24.04 -10.33
N ASN A 95 0.49 23.34 -10.94
CA ASN A 95 0.38 22.84 -12.32
C ASN A 95 0.13 23.97 -13.35
N ARG A 96 0.78 25.12 -13.15
CA ARG A 96 0.75 26.31 -14.03
C ARG A 96 2.15 26.64 -14.57
N PRO A 97 2.84 25.69 -15.24
CA PRO A 97 4.26 25.83 -15.52
C PRO A 97 4.59 26.89 -16.59
N ALA A 98 3.66 27.20 -17.52
CA ALA A 98 3.84 28.27 -18.50
C ALA A 98 3.89 29.67 -17.85
N GLU A 99 3.08 29.88 -16.81
CA GLU A 99 3.13 31.13 -16.02
C GLU A 99 4.39 31.19 -15.16
N ALA A 100 4.81 30.05 -14.61
CA ALA A 100 6.06 29.95 -13.86
C ALA A 100 7.26 30.34 -14.74
N GLU A 101 7.33 29.83 -15.98
CA GLU A 101 8.38 30.18 -16.93
C GLU A 101 8.43 31.69 -17.21
N ALA A 102 7.29 32.33 -17.47
CA ALA A 102 7.25 33.77 -17.74
C ALA A 102 7.83 34.60 -16.57
N VAL A 103 7.45 34.25 -15.33
CA VAL A 103 7.95 34.90 -14.10
C VAL A 103 9.45 34.62 -13.92
N LEU A 104 9.87 33.37 -14.05
CA LEU A 104 11.24 32.93 -13.80
C LEU A 104 12.21 33.45 -14.88
N ALA A 105 11.82 33.50 -16.15
CA ALA A 105 12.64 34.07 -17.21
C ALA A 105 12.92 35.56 -16.95
N SER A 106 11.92 36.29 -16.45
CA SER A 106 12.08 37.69 -16.04
C SER A 106 13.01 37.83 -14.84
N ALA A 107 12.94 36.91 -13.87
CA ALA A 107 13.82 36.89 -12.70
C ALA A 107 15.27 36.55 -13.08
N VAL A 108 15.49 35.56 -13.95
CA VAL A 108 16.83 35.18 -14.46
C VAL A 108 17.50 36.36 -15.18
N ALA A 109 16.76 37.14 -15.96
CA ALA A 109 17.30 38.33 -16.62
C ALA A 109 17.80 39.40 -15.64
N ARG A 110 17.25 39.45 -14.42
CA ARG A 110 17.65 40.39 -13.35
C ARG A 110 18.82 39.85 -12.52
N ALA A 111 18.86 38.53 -12.29
CA ALA A 111 19.88 37.86 -11.50
C ALA A 111 20.43 36.63 -12.25
N PRO A 112 21.27 36.84 -13.29
CA PRO A 112 21.72 35.75 -14.16
C PRO A 112 22.61 34.73 -13.46
N ASP A 113 23.21 35.08 -12.31
CA ASP A 113 24.08 34.18 -11.54
C ASP A 113 23.32 33.42 -10.43
N TYR A 114 22.01 33.64 -10.28
CA TYR A 114 21.21 33.01 -9.23
C TYR A 114 20.75 31.62 -9.66
N LEU A 115 21.51 30.60 -9.24
CA LEU A 115 21.33 29.20 -9.62
C LEU A 115 19.90 28.68 -9.44
N ASP A 116 19.24 28.98 -8.31
CA ASP A 116 17.89 28.46 -8.02
C ASP A 116 16.82 28.93 -9.02
N LEU A 117 16.99 30.11 -9.61
CA LEU A 117 16.10 30.58 -10.67
C LEU A 117 16.23 29.71 -11.92
N HIS A 118 17.46 29.37 -12.31
CA HIS A 118 17.70 28.49 -13.46
C HIS A 118 17.18 27.08 -13.21
N LEU A 119 17.39 26.52 -12.01
CA LEU A 119 16.86 25.21 -11.65
C LEU A 119 15.34 25.17 -11.68
N THR A 120 14.69 26.21 -11.13
CA THR A 120 13.22 26.31 -11.12
C THR A 120 12.68 26.54 -12.52
N LEU A 121 13.35 27.34 -13.35
CA LEU A 121 12.97 27.56 -14.76
C LEU A 121 13.08 26.29 -15.58
N ALA A 122 14.18 25.53 -15.43
CA ALA A 122 14.35 24.24 -16.09
C ALA A 122 13.26 23.24 -15.67
N ARG A 123 12.89 23.22 -14.38
CA ARG A 123 11.76 22.42 -13.89
C ARG A 123 10.44 22.84 -14.52
N ALA A 124 10.14 24.14 -14.57
CA ALA A 124 8.93 24.65 -15.21
C ALA A 124 8.84 24.24 -16.70
N ARG A 125 9.94 24.30 -17.44
CA ARG A 125 10.01 23.81 -18.83
C ARG A 125 9.77 22.31 -18.94
N ALA A 126 10.34 21.54 -18.01
CA ALA A 126 10.16 20.10 -17.99
C ALA A 126 8.69 19.69 -17.77
N GLU A 127 7.99 20.37 -16.86
CA GLU A 127 6.55 20.16 -16.62
C GLU A 127 5.67 20.55 -17.82
N GLN A 128 6.18 21.40 -18.72
CA GLN A 128 5.53 21.68 -20.02
C GLN A 128 5.80 20.62 -21.09
N GLY A 129 6.62 19.60 -20.78
CA GLY A 129 7.07 18.58 -21.73
C GLY A 129 8.31 18.99 -22.53
N GLU A 130 8.91 20.15 -22.25
CA GLU A 130 10.11 20.64 -22.93
C GLU A 130 11.41 20.09 -22.33
N ILE A 131 11.49 18.76 -22.18
CA ILE A 131 12.58 18.06 -21.49
C ILE A 131 13.96 18.40 -22.10
N ALA A 132 14.06 18.42 -23.44
CA ALA A 132 15.30 18.72 -24.14
C ALA A 132 15.80 20.15 -23.87
N THR A 133 14.89 21.13 -23.88
CA THR A 133 15.20 22.54 -23.58
C THR A 133 15.63 22.71 -22.13
N ALA A 134 14.92 22.07 -21.20
CA ALA A 134 15.27 22.07 -19.78
C ALA A 134 16.70 21.55 -19.56
N ARG A 135 17.05 20.41 -20.16
CA ARG A 135 18.39 19.83 -20.04
C ARG A 135 19.48 20.75 -20.59
N GLN A 136 19.32 21.27 -21.81
CA GLN A 136 20.31 22.17 -22.43
C GLN A 136 20.56 23.42 -21.58
N SER A 137 19.54 23.92 -20.87
CA SER A 137 19.69 25.08 -19.99
C SER A 137 20.51 24.80 -18.72
N LEU A 138 20.67 23.53 -18.33
CA LEU A 138 21.43 23.12 -17.14
C LEU A 138 22.89 22.77 -17.44
N ASP A 139 23.23 22.41 -18.69
CA ASP A 139 24.58 21.98 -19.06
C ASP A 139 25.68 23.00 -18.69
N PRO A 140 25.51 24.32 -18.94
CA PRO A 140 26.52 25.32 -18.55
C PRO A 140 26.69 25.44 -17.03
N LEU A 141 25.64 25.13 -16.26
CA LEU A 141 25.66 25.25 -14.79
C LEU A 141 26.41 24.09 -14.14
N ALA A 142 26.46 22.94 -14.81
CA ALA A 142 27.12 21.74 -14.31
C ALA A 142 28.64 21.89 -14.20
N GLU A 143 29.26 22.71 -15.06
CA GLU A 143 30.70 22.98 -15.02
C GLU A 143 31.09 23.84 -13.80
N ALA A 144 30.25 24.82 -13.44
CA ALA A 144 30.50 25.73 -12.33
C ALA A 144 30.04 25.18 -10.97
N HIS A 145 29.01 24.33 -10.96
CA HIS A 145 28.33 23.84 -9.75
C HIS A 145 28.32 22.32 -9.68
N GLY A 146 29.47 21.71 -10.01
CA GLY A 146 29.65 20.26 -10.08
C GLY A 146 28.93 19.54 -8.95
N ASP A 147 29.21 19.86 -7.69
CA ASP A 147 28.69 19.14 -6.51
C ASP A 147 27.36 19.65 -5.95
N HIS A 148 26.64 20.51 -6.67
CA HIS A 148 25.35 21.02 -6.22
C HIS A 148 24.26 19.95 -6.32
N VAL A 149 23.88 19.38 -5.17
CA VAL A 149 22.92 18.27 -5.08
C VAL A 149 21.60 18.56 -5.79
N PRO A 150 20.91 19.70 -5.59
CA PRO A 150 19.66 19.99 -6.31
C PRO A 150 19.80 20.03 -7.84
N LEU A 151 20.95 20.49 -8.36
CA LEU A 151 21.22 20.52 -9.80
C LEU A 151 21.35 19.09 -10.34
N ARG A 152 22.19 18.26 -9.72
CA ARG A 152 22.37 16.86 -10.13
C ARG A 152 21.08 16.06 -10.01
N MET A 153 20.29 16.28 -8.95
CA MET A 153 18.98 15.66 -8.77
C MET A 153 17.98 16.06 -9.86
N LEU A 154 18.06 17.27 -10.42
CA LEU A 154 17.23 17.69 -11.54
C LEU A 154 17.73 17.07 -12.86
N GLN A 155 19.03 17.09 -13.13
CA GLN A 155 19.62 16.45 -14.30
C GLN A 155 19.30 14.95 -14.35
N ALA A 156 19.37 14.27 -13.22
CA ALA A 156 19.02 12.85 -13.11
C ALA A 156 17.56 12.56 -13.50
N ARG A 157 16.62 13.35 -12.97
CA ARG A 157 15.19 13.20 -13.29
C ARG A 157 14.87 13.54 -14.74
N LEU A 158 15.51 14.57 -15.30
CA LEU A 158 15.35 14.90 -16.72
C LEU A 158 15.91 13.81 -17.63
N ALA A 159 17.03 13.20 -17.25
CA ALA A 159 17.59 12.07 -18.00
C ALA A 159 16.67 10.84 -17.98
N LEU A 160 16.02 10.53 -16.84
CA LEU A 160 14.96 9.51 -16.80
C LEU A 160 13.79 9.85 -17.73
N ALA A 161 13.30 11.09 -17.67
CA ALA A 161 12.19 11.54 -18.51
C ALA A 161 12.53 11.50 -20.02
N ASP A 162 13.80 11.69 -20.39
CA ASP A 162 14.32 11.62 -21.75
C ASP A 162 14.62 10.17 -22.21
N GLY A 163 14.46 9.17 -21.32
CA GLY A 163 14.74 7.77 -21.61
C GLY A 163 16.23 7.42 -21.64
N ASP A 164 17.07 8.19 -20.93
CA ASP A 164 18.50 7.90 -20.70
C ASP A 164 18.74 7.46 -19.25
N PRO A 165 18.38 6.21 -18.89
CA PRO A 165 18.54 5.72 -17.52
C PRO A 165 20.02 5.61 -17.09
N ARG A 166 20.96 5.57 -18.05
CA ARG A 166 22.39 5.49 -17.75
C ARG A 166 22.92 6.82 -17.26
N ALA A 167 22.60 7.90 -17.96
CA ALA A 167 22.93 9.25 -17.52
C ALA A 167 22.23 9.57 -16.19
N ALA A 168 20.95 9.20 -16.05
CA ALA A 168 20.22 9.40 -14.81
C ALA A 168 20.92 8.76 -13.60
N ARG A 169 21.32 7.49 -13.74
CA ARG A 169 22.05 6.77 -12.70
C ARG A 169 23.38 7.45 -12.35
N ASP A 170 24.18 7.87 -13.33
CA ASP A 170 25.44 8.58 -13.06
C ASP A 170 25.20 9.87 -12.25
N TYR A 171 24.18 10.65 -12.61
CA TYR A 171 23.83 11.84 -11.84
C TYR A 171 23.38 11.52 -10.41
N PHE A 172 22.55 10.49 -10.20
CA PHE A 172 22.16 10.07 -8.85
C PHE A 172 23.33 9.51 -8.04
N GLU A 173 24.23 8.74 -8.64
CA GLU A 173 25.44 8.22 -7.97
C GLU A 173 26.34 9.35 -7.49
N ARG A 174 26.47 10.42 -8.28
CA ARG A 174 27.17 11.64 -7.86
C ARG A 174 26.47 12.40 -6.73
N VAL A 175 25.15 12.29 -6.60
CA VAL A 175 24.43 12.80 -5.41
C VAL A 175 24.75 11.91 -4.21
N LEU A 176 24.70 10.58 -4.37
CA LEU A 176 24.98 9.61 -3.31
C LEU A 176 26.45 9.65 -2.83
N ALA A 177 27.37 10.12 -3.67
CA ALA A 177 28.76 10.37 -3.27
C ALA A 177 28.88 11.51 -2.25
N VAL A 178 27.98 12.50 -2.31
CA VAL A 178 27.93 13.64 -1.38
C VAL A 178 27.01 13.34 -0.20
N GLU A 179 25.85 12.73 -0.48
CA GLU A 179 24.80 12.41 0.49
C GLU A 179 24.42 10.91 0.40
N PRO A 180 25.17 10.00 1.05
CA PRO A 180 24.97 8.55 0.92
C PRO A 180 23.59 8.04 1.35
N ALA A 181 22.88 8.81 2.19
CA ALA A 181 21.55 8.52 2.70
C ALA A 181 20.45 9.37 2.05
N ASN A 182 20.72 10.00 0.89
CA ASN A 182 19.69 10.72 0.15
C ASN A 182 18.67 9.73 -0.43
N GLY A 183 17.54 9.59 0.26
CA GLY A 183 16.50 8.62 -0.08
C GLY A 183 15.93 8.78 -1.49
N GLN A 184 15.81 10.03 -1.97
CA GLN A 184 15.32 10.32 -3.32
C GLN A 184 16.32 9.90 -4.40
N ALA A 185 17.62 10.08 -4.15
CA ALA A 185 18.68 9.62 -5.06
C ALA A 185 18.81 8.10 -5.06
N LEU A 186 18.62 7.43 -3.91
CA LEU A 186 18.58 5.96 -3.83
C LEU A 186 17.41 5.40 -4.64
N LEU A 187 16.19 5.92 -4.43
CA LEU A 187 15.02 5.54 -5.23
C LEU A 187 15.23 5.80 -6.72
N GLY A 188 15.74 6.99 -7.08
CA GLY A 188 16.02 7.34 -8.47
C GLY A 188 17.08 6.47 -9.13
N SER A 189 18.14 6.08 -8.39
CA SER A 189 19.14 5.12 -8.86
C SER A 189 18.55 3.74 -9.09
N GLY A 190 17.62 3.33 -8.21
CA GLY A 190 16.88 2.09 -8.36
C GLY A 190 15.97 2.10 -9.60
N ASP A 191 15.18 3.17 -9.78
CA ASP A 191 14.28 3.35 -10.92
C ASP A 191 15.09 3.37 -12.24
N ALA A 192 16.21 4.13 -12.28
CA ALA A 192 17.12 4.18 -13.42
C ALA A 192 17.76 2.82 -13.72
N SER A 193 18.22 2.10 -12.70
CA SER A 193 18.82 0.78 -12.87
C SER A 193 17.80 -0.23 -13.39
N LEU A 194 16.54 -0.13 -12.95
CA LEU A 194 15.45 -0.98 -13.42
C LEU A 194 15.13 -0.72 -14.90
N GLU A 195 15.09 0.54 -15.33
CA GLU A 195 14.89 0.91 -16.74
C GLU A 195 16.05 0.46 -17.65
N ASP A 196 17.29 0.48 -17.16
CA ASP A 196 18.46 -0.05 -17.88
C ASP A 196 18.57 -1.60 -17.80
N GLY A 197 17.57 -2.27 -17.22
CA GLY A 197 17.50 -3.74 -17.09
C GLY A 197 18.42 -4.34 -16.01
N ARG A 198 19.06 -3.52 -15.17
CA ARG A 198 19.93 -3.96 -14.07
C ARG A 198 19.11 -4.21 -12.80
N VAL A 199 18.39 -5.33 -12.79
CA VAL A 199 17.47 -5.72 -11.70
C VAL A 199 18.18 -5.86 -10.35
N ALA A 200 19.39 -6.45 -10.32
CA ALA A 200 20.16 -6.61 -9.09
C ALA A 200 20.60 -5.25 -8.48
N ASP A 201 21.07 -4.32 -9.31
CA ASP A 201 21.44 -2.98 -8.88
C ASP A 201 20.20 -2.23 -8.35
N ALA A 202 19.07 -2.34 -9.06
CA ALA A 202 17.80 -1.74 -8.64
C ALA A 202 17.38 -2.23 -7.25
N ARG A 203 17.46 -3.54 -7.01
CA ARG A 203 17.19 -4.15 -5.70
C ARG A 203 18.08 -3.54 -4.62
N ASN A 204 19.39 -3.48 -4.83
CA ASN A 204 20.34 -2.95 -3.85
C ASN A 204 20.03 -1.50 -3.48
N TYR A 205 19.72 -0.66 -4.46
CA TYR A 205 19.36 0.73 -4.22
C TYR A 205 18.05 0.88 -3.43
N TYR A 206 17.03 0.09 -3.76
CA TYR A 206 15.78 0.11 -2.99
C TYR A 206 15.96 -0.43 -1.57
N GLU A 207 16.76 -1.48 -1.36
CA GLU A 207 17.07 -2.00 -0.03
C GLU A 207 17.76 -0.94 0.84
N ARG A 208 18.71 -0.19 0.28
CA ARG A 208 19.32 0.94 0.98
C ARG A 208 18.31 2.07 1.24
N ALA A 209 17.35 2.30 0.34
CA ALA A 209 16.30 3.29 0.53
C ALA A 209 15.28 2.89 1.62
N LEU A 210 15.11 1.60 1.93
CA LEU A 210 14.30 1.15 3.06
C LEU A 210 14.79 1.69 4.40
N GLU A 211 16.09 1.89 4.54
CA GLU A 211 16.74 2.39 5.75
C GLU A 211 16.62 3.91 5.93
N VAL A 212 16.03 4.63 4.95
CA VAL A 212 15.91 6.10 4.99
C VAL A 212 14.49 6.53 5.36
N PRO A 213 14.29 7.17 6.53
CA PRO A 213 12.99 7.73 6.92
C PRO A 213 12.43 8.69 5.85
N GLY A 214 11.11 8.61 5.59
CA GLY A 214 10.42 9.41 4.58
C GLY A 214 10.34 8.78 3.19
N VAL A 215 11.18 7.79 2.86
CA VAL A 215 11.11 7.06 1.58
C VAL A 215 10.96 5.54 1.70
N ALA A 216 11.09 4.98 2.91
CA ALA A 216 11.03 3.53 3.16
C ALA A 216 9.77 2.85 2.57
N SER A 217 8.59 3.46 2.75
CA SER A 217 7.33 2.93 2.20
C SER A 217 7.34 2.83 0.67
N LEU A 218 7.96 3.80 -0.01
CA LEU A 218 8.07 3.81 -1.47
C LEU A 218 9.10 2.78 -1.95
N ALA A 219 10.22 2.64 -1.23
CA ALA A 219 11.25 1.63 -1.50
C ALA A 219 10.70 0.20 -1.37
N ALA A 220 9.92 -0.08 -0.30
CA ALA A 220 9.28 -1.37 -0.10
C ALA A 220 8.35 -1.73 -1.27
N ARG A 221 7.58 -0.76 -1.78
CA ARG A 221 6.71 -0.95 -2.95
C ARG A 221 7.51 -1.27 -4.20
N ARG A 222 8.61 -0.56 -4.45
CA ARG A 222 9.50 -0.83 -5.59
C ARG A 222 10.08 -2.24 -5.54
N LEU A 223 10.48 -2.72 -4.37
CA LEU A 223 10.98 -4.09 -4.18
C LEU A 223 9.90 -5.15 -4.45
N VAL A 224 8.66 -4.91 -4.04
CA VAL A 224 7.54 -5.80 -4.35
C VAL A 224 7.32 -5.90 -5.87
N VAL A 225 7.29 -4.76 -6.57
CA VAL A 225 7.14 -4.74 -8.04
C VAL A 225 8.33 -5.45 -8.71
N LEU A 226 9.54 -5.20 -8.22
CA LEU A 226 10.76 -5.83 -8.72
C LEU A 226 10.71 -7.36 -8.56
N GLY A 227 10.29 -7.86 -7.40
CA GLY A 227 10.14 -9.29 -7.15
C GLY A 227 9.10 -9.94 -8.07
N GLN A 228 7.99 -9.24 -8.36
CA GLN A 228 6.96 -9.70 -9.29
C GLN A 228 7.45 -9.74 -10.74
N ARG A 229 8.27 -8.77 -11.16
CA ARG A 229 8.91 -8.80 -12.48
C ARG A 229 9.94 -9.91 -12.59
N ALA A 230 10.73 -10.12 -11.53
CA ALA A 230 11.76 -11.15 -11.51
C ALA A 230 11.14 -12.54 -11.56
N ALA A 231 10.08 -12.79 -10.77
CA ALA A 231 9.35 -14.05 -10.74
C ALA A 231 7.87 -13.88 -11.13
N PRO A 232 7.56 -13.75 -12.44
CA PRO A 232 6.21 -13.45 -12.89
C PRO A 232 5.21 -14.59 -12.68
N PHE A 233 5.69 -15.81 -12.42
CA PHE A 233 4.83 -16.95 -12.12
C PHE A 233 5.10 -17.52 -10.73
N GLU A 234 4.05 -17.80 -9.98
CA GLU A 234 4.11 -18.59 -8.74
C GLU A 234 3.09 -19.72 -8.83
N LEU A 235 3.56 -20.97 -8.75
CA LEU A 235 2.72 -22.16 -8.65
C LEU A 235 2.59 -22.56 -7.18
N ILE A 236 1.35 -22.66 -6.71
CA ILE A 236 0.99 -23.11 -5.38
C ILE A 236 0.27 -24.44 -5.53
N VAL A 237 0.78 -25.49 -4.90
CA VAL A 237 0.12 -26.79 -4.86
C VAL A 237 -0.05 -27.19 -3.40
N ASP A 238 -1.27 -27.55 -3.02
CA ASP A 238 -1.57 -28.02 -1.67
C ASP A 238 -2.52 -29.21 -1.66
N ALA A 239 -2.45 -29.99 -0.60
CA ALA A 239 -3.38 -31.05 -0.33
C ALA A 239 -3.77 -31.03 1.15
N SER A 240 -4.98 -31.47 1.43
CA SER A 240 -5.47 -31.62 2.78
C SER A 240 -6.32 -32.86 2.95
N TYR A 241 -6.33 -33.36 4.18
CA TYR A 241 -7.15 -34.47 4.61
C TYR A 241 -7.94 -34.03 5.84
N SER A 242 -9.24 -34.32 5.83
CA SER A 242 -10.14 -34.06 6.95
C SER A 242 -10.66 -35.39 7.48
N ALA A 243 -10.36 -35.69 8.74
CA ALA A 243 -10.98 -36.77 9.48
C ALA A 243 -12.29 -36.28 10.08
N LEU A 244 -13.40 -36.97 9.79
CA LEU A 244 -14.72 -36.67 10.32
C LEU A 244 -15.18 -37.78 11.26
N ASP A 245 -15.86 -37.41 12.34
CA ASP A 245 -16.50 -38.38 13.24
C ASP A 245 -17.95 -38.68 12.83
N GLY A 246 -18.71 -39.32 13.73
CA GLY A 246 -20.14 -39.55 13.51
C GLY A 246 -20.47 -40.56 12.38
N GLY A 247 -19.48 -41.34 11.94
CA GLY A 247 -19.63 -42.32 10.86
C GLY A 247 -19.72 -41.72 9.45
N ARG A 248 -19.32 -40.45 9.29
CA ARG A 248 -19.21 -39.78 7.99
C ARG A 248 -17.92 -40.19 7.28
N SER A 249 -17.91 -40.09 5.95
CA SER A 249 -16.69 -40.29 5.19
C SER A 249 -15.73 -39.11 5.34
N ASP A 250 -14.45 -39.42 5.41
CA ASP A 250 -13.36 -38.45 5.44
C ASP A 250 -13.29 -37.68 4.13
N TRP A 251 -12.78 -36.45 4.18
CA TRP A 251 -12.62 -35.61 3.00
C TRP A 251 -11.18 -35.46 2.58
N ARG A 252 -10.98 -35.28 1.28
CA ARG A 252 -9.67 -35.01 0.69
C ARG A 252 -9.79 -33.89 -0.32
N GLU A 253 -8.83 -32.98 -0.27
CA GLU A 253 -8.77 -31.89 -1.24
C GLU A 253 -7.35 -31.73 -1.74
N ALA A 254 -7.22 -31.47 -3.04
CA ALA A 254 -5.98 -31.06 -3.67
C ALA A 254 -6.23 -29.84 -4.53
N ARG A 255 -5.32 -28.86 -4.46
CA ARG A 255 -5.41 -27.61 -5.20
C ARG A 255 -4.11 -27.31 -5.91
N ALA A 256 -4.23 -26.76 -7.09
CA ALA A 256 -3.13 -26.15 -7.83
C ALA A 256 -3.57 -24.76 -8.27
N THR A 257 -2.77 -23.74 -7.98
CA THR A 257 -3.01 -22.35 -8.36
C THR A 257 -1.76 -21.78 -9.01
N LEU A 258 -1.89 -21.27 -10.23
CA LEU A 258 -0.89 -20.47 -10.91
C LEU A 258 -1.25 -18.99 -10.73
N ALA A 259 -0.43 -18.26 -9.97
CA ALA A 259 -0.43 -16.81 -9.98
C ALA A 259 0.48 -16.31 -11.10
N TRP A 260 0.00 -15.38 -11.91
CA TRP A 260 0.71 -14.80 -13.03
C TRP A 260 0.66 -13.27 -12.96
N ALA A 261 1.79 -12.63 -12.65
CA ALA A 261 1.98 -11.20 -12.80
C ALA A 261 2.18 -10.88 -14.29
N ILE A 262 1.12 -10.42 -14.96
CA ILE A 262 1.13 -10.10 -16.39
C ILE A 262 1.93 -8.82 -16.62
N ASP A 263 1.64 -7.80 -15.81
CA ASP A 263 2.36 -6.53 -15.74
C ASP A 263 2.14 -5.88 -14.36
N GLU A 264 2.55 -4.62 -14.19
CA GLU A 264 2.42 -3.88 -12.92
C GLU A 264 0.96 -3.60 -12.50
N ARG A 265 0.03 -3.67 -13.44
CA ARG A 265 -1.40 -3.41 -13.24
C ARG A 265 -2.22 -4.68 -13.14
N TYR A 266 -1.82 -5.75 -13.83
CA TYR A 266 -2.64 -6.95 -13.97
C TYR A 266 -1.97 -8.19 -13.39
N ARG A 267 -2.74 -8.91 -12.57
CA ARG A 267 -2.39 -10.26 -12.11
C ARG A 267 -3.54 -11.21 -12.36
N ALA A 268 -3.23 -12.38 -12.92
CA ALA A 268 -4.18 -13.48 -13.06
C ALA A 268 -3.89 -14.58 -12.05
N TYR A 269 -4.93 -15.25 -11.59
CA TYR A 269 -4.86 -16.49 -10.82
C TYR A 269 -5.68 -17.53 -11.57
N LEU A 270 -5.05 -18.65 -11.92
CA LEU A 270 -5.69 -19.79 -12.58
C LEU A 270 -5.57 -20.99 -11.65
N GLY A 271 -6.69 -21.63 -11.33
CA GLY A 271 -6.71 -22.68 -10.33
C GLY A 271 -7.51 -23.90 -10.74
N SER A 272 -7.17 -25.03 -10.13
CA SER A 272 -7.99 -26.24 -10.12
C SER A 272 -8.08 -26.76 -8.68
N THR A 273 -9.27 -27.17 -8.28
CA THR A 273 -9.54 -27.85 -7.00
C THR A 273 -10.17 -29.20 -7.28
N LEU A 274 -9.57 -30.27 -6.78
CA LEU A 274 -10.18 -31.60 -6.70
C LEU A 274 -10.65 -31.78 -5.25
N ALA A 275 -11.93 -32.01 -5.05
CA ALA A 275 -12.53 -32.22 -3.74
C ALA A 275 -13.27 -33.55 -3.71
N GLU A 276 -12.87 -34.45 -2.81
CA GLU A 276 -13.58 -35.69 -2.48
C GLU A 276 -14.31 -35.46 -1.16
N ARG A 277 -15.64 -35.34 -1.22
CA ARG A 277 -16.52 -35.13 -0.04
C ARG A 277 -17.82 -35.90 -0.24
N PHE A 278 -18.41 -36.38 0.85
CA PHE A 278 -19.71 -37.08 0.83
C PHE A 278 -19.76 -38.30 -0.12
N ASP A 279 -18.60 -38.97 -0.29
CA ASP A 279 -18.40 -40.05 -1.27
C ASP A 279 -18.53 -39.63 -2.75
N GLU A 280 -18.62 -38.32 -3.02
CA GLU A 280 -18.64 -37.72 -4.35
C GLU A 280 -17.33 -36.98 -4.64
N THR A 281 -17.08 -36.67 -5.91
CA THR A 281 -15.84 -36.01 -6.36
C THR A 281 -16.13 -34.87 -7.32
N ASP A 282 -15.86 -33.65 -6.87
CA ASP A 282 -15.96 -32.46 -7.70
C ASP A 282 -14.58 -31.97 -8.15
N THR A 283 -14.49 -31.54 -9.41
CA THR A 283 -13.33 -30.82 -9.94
C THR A 283 -13.74 -29.42 -10.40
N MET A 284 -13.29 -28.41 -9.68
CA MET A 284 -13.58 -27.00 -9.98
C MET A 284 -12.36 -26.34 -10.63
N PHE A 285 -12.59 -25.57 -11.69
CA PHE A 285 -11.61 -24.70 -12.31
C PHE A 285 -11.95 -23.24 -11.98
N SER A 286 -10.94 -22.45 -11.65
CA SER A 286 -11.10 -21.04 -11.30
C SER A 286 -10.18 -20.13 -12.11
N GLY A 287 -10.69 -18.95 -12.43
CA GLY A 287 -9.92 -17.87 -13.04
C GLY A 287 -10.24 -16.57 -12.33
N THR A 288 -9.24 -15.82 -11.89
CA THR A 288 -9.43 -14.49 -11.28
C THR A 288 -8.45 -13.51 -11.90
N LEU A 289 -8.96 -12.38 -12.39
CA LEU A 289 -8.14 -11.26 -12.83
C LEU A 289 -8.22 -10.14 -11.81
N VAL A 290 -7.08 -9.72 -11.31
CA VAL A 290 -6.92 -8.55 -10.44
C VAL A 290 -6.32 -7.42 -11.25
N ARG A 291 -6.94 -6.24 -11.17
CA ARG A 291 -6.45 -5.00 -11.74
C ARG A 291 -6.14 -4.01 -10.62
N ARG A 292 -4.89 -3.61 -10.49
CA ARG A 292 -4.44 -2.48 -9.70
C ARG A 292 -4.89 -1.19 -10.39
N LEU A 293 -5.64 -0.37 -9.69
CA LEU A 293 -6.13 0.92 -10.19
C LEU A 293 -5.11 2.02 -9.91
N ASP A 294 -4.59 2.02 -8.68
CA ASP A 294 -3.55 2.90 -8.17
C ASP A 294 -2.78 2.17 -7.08
N ASP A 295 -1.92 2.87 -6.35
CA ASP A 295 -1.11 2.29 -5.30
C ASP A 295 -1.87 1.75 -4.08
N ARG A 296 -3.13 2.14 -3.95
CA ARG A 296 -3.96 1.93 -2.77
C ARG A 296 -5.16 1.06 -3.05
N LYS A 297 -5.49 0.80 -4.32
CA LYS A 297 -6.75 0.19 -4.73
C LYS A 297 -6.57 -0.86 -5.81
N SER A 298 -7.26 -1.97 -5.64
CA SER A 298 -7.48 -2.95 -6.70
C SER A 298 -8.94 -3.31 -6.84
N VAL A 299 -9.27 -3.83 -8.02
CA VAL A 299 -10.52 -4.52 -8.31
C VAL A 299 -10.20 -5.90 -8.84
N ASN A 300 -11.08 -6.86 -8.58
CA ASN A 300 -10.95 -8.21 -9.07
C ASN A 300 -12.25 -8.72 -9.69
N PHE A 301 -12.11 -9.62 -10.65
CA PHE A 301 -13.19 -10.34 -11.29
C PHE A 301 -12.81 -11.82 -11.35
N GLY A 302 -13.68 -12.70 -10.87
CA GLY A 302 -13.46 -14.12 -10.78
C GLY A 302 -14.59 -14.93 -11.40
N VAL A 303 -14.24 -16.07 -11.99
CA VAL A 303 -15.18 -17.09 -12.46
C VAL A 303 -14.70 -18.46 -11.99
N ASP A 304 -15.61 -19.26 -11.46
CA ASP A 304 -15.39 -20.64 -11.07
C ASP A 304 -16.38 -21.53 -11.83
N VAL A 305 -15.97 -22.72 -12.27
CA VAL A 305 -16.80 -23.70 -12.99
C VAL A 305 -16.49 -25.11 -12.51
N THR A 306 -17.53 -25.88 -12.20
CA THR A 306 -17.43 -27.29 -11.79
C THR A 306 -18.32 -28.14 -12.71
N PRO A 307 -17.75 -28.80 -13.73
CA PRO A 307 -18.54 -29.65 -14.62
C PRO A 307 -19.15 -30.84 -13.87
N GLY A 308 -20.49 -30.94 -13.86
CA GLY A 308 -21.20 -32.03 -13.19
C GLY A 308 -21.06 -31.98 -11.67
N ALA A 309 -21.20 -30.79 -11.08
CA ALA A 309 -21.02 -30.58 -9.66
C ALA A 309 -22.05 -31.35 -8.82
N ASP A 310 -21.57 -32.00 -7.76
CA ASP A 310 -22.41 -32.67 -6.76
C ASP A 310 -22.57 -31.82 -5.49
N PHE A 311 -21.58 -31.00 -5.13
CA PHE A 311 -21.65 -30.14 -3.93
C PHE A 311 -20.96 -28.76 -4.06
N LEU A 312 -20.01 -28.60 -4.98
CA LEU A 312 -19.44 -27.31 -5.36
C LEU A 312 -20.42 -26.52 -6.26
N PRO A 313 -20.21 -25.21 -6.47
CA PRO A 313 -21.02 -24.48 -7.45
C PRO A 313 -20.78 -25.03 -8.87
N GLU A 314 -21.84 -25.23 -9.63
CA GLU A 314 -21.76 -25.51 -11.07
C GLU A 314 -21.02 -24.38 -11.78
N TRP A 315 -21.35 -23.14 -11.41
CA TRP A 315 -20.62 -21.94 -11.78
C TRP A 315 -20.73 -20.87 -10.70
N ARG A 316 -19.73 -20.01 -10.60
CA ARG A 316 -19.75 -18.82 -9.74
C ARG A 316 -19.06 -17.65 -10.41
N VAL A 317 -19.62 -16.45 -10.24
CA VAL A 317 -19.01 -15.18 -10.63
C VAL A 317 -18.75 -14.34 -9.39
N ARG A 318 -17.57 -13.72 -9.34
CA ARG A 318 -17.09 -12.92 -8.20
C ARG A 318 -16.62 -11.56 -8.68
N VAL A 319 -16.97 -10.51 -7.95
CA VAL A 319 -16.48 -9.14 -8.20
C VAL A 319 -16.09 -8.53 -6.87
N GLY A 320 -14.83 -8.15 -6.74
CA GLY A 320 -14.30 -7.59 -5.51
C GLY A 320 -13.49 -6.34 -5.72
N ALA A 321 -13.23 -5.66 -4.61
CA ALA A 321 -12.33 -4.52 -4.52
C ALA A 321 -11.67 -4.46 -3.16
N ASP A 322 -10.48 -3.91 -3.12
CA ASP A 322 -9.76 -3.59 -1.90
C ASP A 322 -9.18 -2.18 -1.99
N ALA A 323 -9.10 -1.52 -0.83
CA ALA A 323 -8.64 -0.14 -0.72
C ALA A 323 -7.93 0.10 0.61
N ALA A 324 -6.76 0.73 0.55
CA ALA A 324 -6.05 1.24 1.72
C ALA A 324 -6.75 2.50 2.27
N LEU A 325 -7.22 2.44 3.52
CA LEU A 325 -8.14 3.43 4.11
C LEU A 325 -7.50 4.72 4.67
N SER A 326 -6.16 4.79 4.89
CA SER A 326 -5.43 5.97 5.47
C SER A 326 -5.57 6.20 6.99
N ILE A 327 -4.92 7.20 7.62
CA ILE A 327 -3.58 7.27 8.26
C ILE A 327 -3.83 7.71 9.73
N ILE A 328 -3.04 7.24 10.70
CA ILE A 328 -2.75 8.02 11.92
C ILE A 328 -1.24 8.20 11.98
N ARG A 329 -0.75 9.43 11.79
CA ARG A 329 0.65 9.87 11.76
C ARG A 329 1.55 9.12 10.76
N GLU A 330 1.73 9.67 9.56
CA GLU A 330 2.85 9.54 8.59
C GLU A 330 3.63 8.20 8.41
N GLU A 331 3.19 7.09 8.99
CA GLU A 331 3.91 5.84 9.02
C GLU A 331 2.95 4.72 8.58
N LEU A 332 3.03 4.39 7.29
CA LEU A 332 2.39 3.28 6.58
C LEU A 332 0.86 3.30 6.47
N GLU A 333 0.36 2.84 5.32
CA GLU A 333 -1.05 2.48 5.13
C GLU A 333 -1.34 1.20 5.92
N LYS A 334 -1.61 1.35 7.23
CA LYS A 334 -1.74 0.20 8.12
C LYS A 334 -3.07 -0.55 7.97
N THR A 335 -4.08 0.00 7.30
CA THR A 335 -5.40 -0.62 7.22
C THR A 335 -5.89 -0.72 5.77
N VAL A 336 -6.25 -1.93 5.36
CA VAL A 336 -6.84 -2.24 4.06
C VAL A 336 -8.25 -2.77 4.29
N ALA A 337 -9.25 -2.16 3.67
CA ALA A 337 -10.59 -2.71 3.58
C ALA A 337 -10.76 -3.47 2.28
N PHE A 338 -11.54 -4.54 2.30
CA PHE A 338 -11.91 -5.28 1.11
C PHE A 338 -13.37 -5.71 1.14
N GLY A 339 -13.93 -5.92 -0.03
CA GLY A 339 -15.25 -6.48 -0.21
C GLY A 339 -15.33 -7.29 -1.50
N GLU A 340 -16.15 -8.34 -1.50
CA GLU A 340 -16.41 -9.18 -2.67
C GLU A 340 -17.88 -9.56 -2.71
N LEU A 341 -18.51 -9.37 -3.86
CA LEU A 341 -19.83 -9.90 -4.18
C LEU A 341 -19.66 -11.17 -5.01
N ALA A 342 -20.42 -12.21 -4.68
CA ALA A 342 -20.46 -13.43 -5.47
C ALA A 342 -21.90 -13.89 -5.73
N ILE A 343 -22.10 -14.49 -6.89
CA ILE A 343 -23.32 -15.20 -7.27
C ILE A 343 -22.92 -16.50 -7.94
N GLY A 344 -23.55 -17.61 -7.57
CA GLY A 344 -23.27 -18.90 -8.20
C GLY A 344 -24.46 -19.85 -8.11
N GLU A 345 -24.57 -20.72 -9.10
CA GLU A 345 -25.54 -21.81 -9.09
C GLU A 345 -24.88 -23.04 -8.45
N TYR A 346 -25.59 -23.65 -7.51
CA TYR A 346 -25.21 -24.90 -6.89
C TYR A 346 -26.26 -25.97 -7.23
N PRO A 347 -25.98 -27.26 -6.96
CA PRO A 347 -26.97 -28.33 -7.16
C PRO A 347 -28.28 -28.11 -6.38
N ASP A 348 -28.22 -27.40 -5.25
CA ASP A 348 -29.37 -27.03 -4.41
C ASP A 348 -29.93 -25.62 -4.73
N GLY A 349 -29.37 -24.93 -5.72
CA GLY A 349 -29.89 -23.69 -6.29
C GLY A 349 -28.96 -22.47 -6.15
N LEU A 350 -29.46 -21.33 -6.59
CA LEU A 350 -28.71 -20.07 -6.63
C LEU A 350 -28.31 -19.55 -5.25
N VAL A 351 -27.04 -19.22 -5.08
CA VAL A 351 -26.48 -18.61 -3.87
C VAL A 351 -25.88 -17.26 -4.18
N LYS A 352 -26.15 -16.28 -3.32
CA LYS A 352 -25.54 -14.95 -3.36
C LYS A 352 -24.75 -14.74 -2.09
N SER A 353 -23.57 -14.13 -2.19
CA SER A 353 -22.81 -13.73 -1.01
C SER A 353 -22.15 -12.37 -1.13
N LEU A 354 -21.97 -11.74 0.03
CA LEU A 354 -21.19 -10.52 0.22
C LEU A 354 -20.15 -10.79 1.30
N THR A 355 -18.89 -10.77 0.92
CA THR A 355 -17.75 -10.78 1.85
C THR A 355 -17.33 -9.34 2.12
N LEU A 356 -17.09 -8.99 3.38
CA LEU A 356 -16.50 -7.73 3.80
C LEU A 356 -15.36 -8.02 4.76
N GLY A 357 -14.31 -7.20 4.75
CA GLY A 357 -13.25 -7.36 5.73
C GLY A 357 -12.28 -6.21 5.84
N LEU A 358 -11.46 -6.31 6.87
CA LEU A 358 -10.43 -5.34 7.24
C LEU A 358 -9.15 -6.11 7.57
N THR A 359 -8.04 -5.65 7.02
CA THR A 359 -6.69 -6.08 7.40
C THR A 359 -5.96 -4.92 8.05
N GLN A 360 -5.47 -5.13 9.26
CA GLN A 360 -4.70 -4.19 10.06
C GLN A 360 -3.26 -4.70 10.19
N TYR A 361 -2.34 -4.04 9.48
CA TYR A 361 -0.90 -4.23 9.63
C TYR A 361 -0.41 -3.59 10.93
N LEU A 362 0.51 -4.28 11.60
CA LEU A 362 1.07 -3.94 12.90
C LEU A 362 2.57 -3.68 12.77
N GLY A 363 3.11 -2.76 13.58
CA GLY A 363 4.54 -2.43 13.56
C GLY A 363 5.01 -1.95 12.20
N ASP A 364 6.04 -2.62 11.68
CA ASP A 364 6.65 -2.44 10.35
C ASP A 364 5.87 -3.13 9.21
N GLY A 365 4.75 -3.80 9.52
CA GLY A 365 3.95 -4.57 8.56
C GLY A 365 4.29 -6.06 8.48
N SER A 366 5.29 -6.53 9.22
CA SER A 366 5.63 -7.97 9.32
C SER A 366 4.51 -8.82 9.92
N SER A 367 3.61 -8.20 10.69
CA SER A 367 2.45 -8.87 11.30
C SER A 367 1.16 -8.13 10.99
N TRP A 368 0.05 -8.85 10.86
CA TRP A 368 -1.25 -8.25 10.60
C TRP A 368 -2.42 -9.07 11.13
N LEU A 369 -3.52 -8.39 11.38
CA LEU A 369 -4.80 -8.98 11.78
C LEU A 369 -5.80 -8.78 10.65
N THR A 370 -6.45 -9.85 10.20
CA THR A 370 -7.57 -9.80 9.26
C THR A 370 -8.87 -10.21 9.96
N LEU A 371 -9.88 -9.37 9.83
CA LEU A 371 -11.26 -9.65 10.21
C LEU A 371 -12.13 -9.72 8.96
N ARG A 372 -13.04 -10.68 8.90
CA ARG A 372 -13.90 -10.93 7.74
C ARG A 372 -15.31 -11.30 8.18
N THR A 373 -16.31 -10.77 7.50
CA THR A 373 -17.68 -11.27 7.53
C THR A 373 -18.08 -11.78 6.16
N VAL A 374 -18.92 -12.83 6.14
CA VAL A 374 -19.50 -13.40 4.92
C VAL A 374 -21.00 -13.47 5.10
N HIS A 375 -21.73 -12.73 4.29
CA HIS A 375 -23.17 -12.69 4.28
C HIS A 375 -23.67 -13.55 3.13
N THR A 376 -24.40 -14.62 3.40
CA THR A 376 -24.88 -15.56 2.38
C THR A 376 -26.40 -15.56 2.33
N LEU A 377 -26.96 -15.64 1.13
CA LEU A 377 -28.39 -15.83 0.88
C LEU A 377 -28.56 -16.99 -0.09
N ASP A 378 -29.29 -18.02 0.32
CA ASP A 378 -29.56 -19.19 -0.50
C ASP A 378 -30.80 -19.07 -1.41
N ALA A 379 -31.08 -20.13 -2.15
CA ALA A 379 -32.21 -20.21 -3.08
C ALA A 379 -33.57 -20.16 -2.37
N ASP A 380 -33.63 -20.66 -1.14
CA ASP A 380 -34.82 -20.65 -0.29
C ASP A 380 -35.01 -19.31 0.46
N GLY A 381 -34.02 -18.41 0.37
CA GLY A 381 -34.02 -17.11 1.02
C GLY A 381 -33.52 -17.14 2.47
N ASN A 382 -32.91 -18.24 2.92
CA ASN A 382 -32.25 -18.30 4.22
C ASN A 382 -30.98 -17.46 4.18
N TYR A 383 -30.75 -16.73 5.27
CA TYR A 383 -29.63 -15.82 5.42
C TYR A 383 -28.68 -16.33 6.50
N ASP A 384 -27.39 -16.33 6.18
CA ASP A 384 -26.32 -16.77 7.07
C ASP A 384 -25.21 -15.72 7.18
N LEU A 385 -24.64 -15.62 8.38
CA LEU A 385 -23.51 -14.74 8.68
C LEU A 385 -22.33 -15.57 9.17
N GLY A 386 -21.28 -15.62 8.35
CA GLY A 386 -19.96 -16.06 8.75
C GLY A 386 -19.12 -14.91 9.32
N LEU A 387 -18.30 -15.20 10.32
CA LEU A 387 -17.31 -14.30 10.90
C LEU A 387 -16.00 -15.05 11.06
N SER A 388 -14.89 -14.48 10.60
CA SER A 388 -13.57 -15.03 10.89
C SER A 388 -12.56 -13.95 11.25
N GLY A 389 -11.64 -14.34 12.13
CA GLY A 389 -10.50 -13.53 12.55
C GLY A 389 -9.23 -14.35 12.42
N ARG A 390 -8.21 -13.76 11.78
CA ARG A 390 -6.90 -14.39 11.58
C ARG A 390 -5.82 -13.38 11.89
N ILE A 391 -4.80 -13.82 12.61
CA ILE A 391 -3.58 -13.07 12.82
C ILE A 391 -2.40 -13.81 12.18
N ASP A 392 -1.57 -13.05 11.48
CA ASP A 392 -0.34 -13.50 10.85
C ASP A 392 0.84 -12.79 11.53
N TRP A 393 1.89 -13.55 11.82
CA TRP A 393 3.12 -13.09 12.43
C TRP A 393 4.32 -13.47 11.56
N GLY A 394 4.94 -12.48 10.90
CA GLY A 394 6.23 -12.63 10.24
C GLY A 394 7.34 -12.64 11.28
N LEU A 395 7.84 -13.84 11.62
CA LEU A 395 8.93 -14.01 12.58
C LEU A 395 10.31 -13.67 11.99
N SER A 396 10.42 -13.79 10.66
CA SER A 396 11.59 -13.41 9.86
C SER A 396 11.16 -13.29 8.39
N ASP A 397 12.06 -12.85 7.51
CA ASP A 397 11.83 -12.75 6.07
C ASP A 397 11.43 -14.08 5.41
N ARG A 398 11.71 -15.21 6.08
CA ARG A 398 11.43 -16.56 5.56
C ARG A 398 10.37 -17.31 6.35
N THR A 399 9.95 -16.82 7.52
CA THR A 399 9.08 -17.60 8.41
C THR A 399 7.88 -16.80 8.82
N ARG A 400 6.69 -17.34 8.55
CA ARG A 400 5.42 -16.77 8.98
C ARG A 400 4.62 -17.81 9.75
N LEU A 401 4.08 -17.42 10.89
CA LEU A 401 3.06 -18.19 11.60
C LEU A 401 1.71 -17.52 11.44
N PHE A 402 0.64 -18.29 11.51
CA PHE A 402 -0.70 -17.75 11.59
C PHE A 402 -1.59 -18.58 12.49
N ALA A 403 -2.58 -17.93 13.07
CA ALA A 403 -3.65 -18.57 13.81
C ALA A 403 -4.95 -17.79 13.65
N GLY A 404 -6.07 -18.46 13.83
CA GLY A 404 -7.35 -17.83 13.72
C GLY A 404 -8.50 -18.67 14.24
N LEU A 405 -9.65 -18.03 14.21
CA LEU A 405 -10.92 -18.56 14.63
C LEU A 405 -12.00 -18.12 13.65
N GLY A 406 -12.95 -19.01 13.42
CA GLY A 406 -14.06 -18.77 12.51
C GLY A 406 -15.36 -19.28 13.09
N GLN A 407 -16.45 -18.63 12.72
CA GLN A 407 -17.77 -19.19 12.74
C GLN A 407 -18.30 -19.06 11.32
N GLU A 408 -18.52 -20.18 10.64
CA GLU A 408 -18.90 -20.19 9.24
C GLU A 408 -20.08 -21.13 9.02
N MET A 409 -20.77 -20.93 7.90
CA MET A 409 -21.79 -21.86 7.42
C MET A 409 -21.15 -22.71 6.34
N ASP A 410 -21.19 -24.03 6.50
CA ASP A 410 -20.72 -24.96 5.48
C ASP A 410 -21.90 -25.78 4.99
N ARG A 411 -21.96 -26.02 3.67
CA ARG A 411 -23.01 -26.86 3.11
C ARG A 411 -22.60 -28.31 3.22
N SER A 412 -23.42 -29.06 3.95
CA SER A 412 -23.30 -30.51 4.11
C SER A 412 -24.26 -31.23 3.16
N ASP A 413 -24.12 -32.55 3.09
CA ASP A 413 -25.08 -33.50 2.50
C ASP A 413 -26.54 -33.30 2.98
N ARG A 414 -26.77 -32.61 4.10
CA ARG A 414 -28.08 -32.43 4.75
C ARG A 414 -28.44 -30.96 4.96
N GLY A 415 -27.97 -30.09 4.08
CA GLY A 415 -28.18 -28.65 4.15
C GLY A 415 -27.05 -27.93 4.87
N ALA A 416 -27.28 -26.69 5.22
CA ALA A 416 -26.23 -25.83 5.76
C ALA A 416 -26.08 -26.01 7.28
N ASP A 417 -24.85 -26.27 7.74
CA ASP A 417 -24.48 -26.44 9.14
C ASP A 417 -23.63 -25.24 9.59
N THR A 418 -23.91 -24.68 10.77
CA THR A 418 -22.99 -23.73 11.39
C THR A 418 -21.82 -24.51 11.97
N LEU A 419 -20.60 -24.02 11.76
CA LEU A 419 -19.41 -24.57 12.38
C LEU A 419 -18.60 -23.49 13.07
N ARG A 420 -17.87 -23.88 14.10
CA ARG A 420 -16.86 -23.07 14.77
C ARG A 420 -15.50 -23.69 14.53
N SER A 421 -14.58 -22.91 14.00
CA SER A 421 -13.24 -23.37 13.68
C SER A 421 -12.18 -22.68 14.52
N VAL A 422 -11.14 -23.44 14.87
CA VAL A 422 -9.87 -22.91 15.35
C VAL A 422 -8.78 -23.50 14.47
N PHE A 423 -7.90 -22.66 13.96
CA PHE A 423 -6.84 -23.10 13.05
C PHE A 423 -5.53 -22.41 13.36
N ALA A 424 -4.44 -23.09 13.02
CA ALA A 424 -3.10 -22.55 13.06
C ALA A 424 -2.24 -23.17 11.97
N GLY A 425 -1.20 -22.46 11.58
CA GLY A 425 -0.27 -22.93 10.57
C GLY A 425 1.00 -22.13 10.49
N ALA A 426 1.86 -22.56 9.58
CA ALA A 426 3.15 -21.95 9.33
C ALA A 426 3.47 -21.97 7.84
N GLU A 427 4.27 -21.00 7.43
CA GLU A 427 4.92 -20.94 6.13
C GLU A 427 6.42 -20.70 6.33
N TYR A 428 7.21 -21.39 5.51
CA TYR A 428 8.66 -21.30 5.51
C TYR A 428 9.21 -21.26 4.08
N ASP A 429 9.89 -20.19 3.72
CA ASP A 429 10.64 -20.09 2.47
C ASP A 429 11.98 -20.83 2.60
N LEU A 430 12.10 -21.96 1.90
CA LEU A 430 13.33 -22.75 1.80
C LEU A 430 14.42 -21.99 1.03
N SER A 431 14.00 -21.15 0.09
CA SER A 431 14.81 -20.26 -0.74
C SER A 431 13.90 -19.20 -1.37
N ASP A 432 14.46 -18.26 -2.14
CA ASP A 432 13.67 -17.29 -2.89
C ASP A 432 12.72 -17.97 -3.91
N ARG A 433 13.08 -19.18 -4.35
CA ARG A 433 12.34 -19.97 -5.34
C ARG A 433 11.27 -20.90 -4.74
N TYR A 434 11.53 -21.46 -3.56
CA TYR A 434 10.73 -22.54 -3.00
C TYR A 434 10.26 -22.20 -1.58
N GLY A 435 8.96 -22.33 -1.34
CA GLY A 435 8.37 -22.19 -0.01
C GLY A 435 7.47 -23.37 0.33
N VAL A 436 7.36 -23.70 1.60
CA VAL A 436 6.46 -24.75 2.11
C VAL A 436 5.53 -24.16 3.15
N PHE A 437 4.32 -24.69 3.24
CA PHE A 437 3.38 -24.27 4.27
C PHE A 437 2.53 -25.44 4.73
N GLY A 438 1.94 -25.31 5.91
CA GLY A 438 1.01 -26.28 6.45
C GLY A 438 0.11 -25.68 7.51
N SER A 439 -1.01 -26.35 7.75
CA SER A 439 -2.02 -25.92 8.70
C SER A 439 -2.74 -27.11 9.34
N ILE A 440 -3.24 -26.87 10.53
CA ILE A 440 -4.19 -27.76 11.22
C ILE A 440 -5.42 -26.93 11.57
N THR A 441 -6.59 -27.51 11.35
CA THR A 441 -7.88 -26.92 11.69
C THR A 441 -8.68 -27.93 12.49
N TYR A 442 -9.29 -27.45 13.56
CA TYR A 442 -10.35 -28.14 14.28
C TYR A 442 -11.68 -27.42 14.01
N GLU A 443 -12.73 -28.17 13.70
CA GLU A 443 -14.08 -27.66 13.56
C GLU A 443 -15.04 -28.41 14.49
N ASP A 444 -15.80 -27.66 15.26
CA ASP A 444 -16.99 -28.11 15.98
C ASP A 444 -18.21 -27.74 15.12
N ARG A 445 -18.87 -28.74 14.55
CA ARG A 445 -19.99 -28.55 13.61
C ARG A 445 -21.30 -28.86 14.30
N ASP A 446 -22.34 -28.13 13.91
CA ASP A 446 -23.70 -28.36 14.38
C ASP A 446 -24.09 -29.83 14.24
N ARG A 447 -24.90 -30.32 15.19
CA ARG A 447 -25.28 -31.75 15.34
C ARG A 447 -24.17 -32.66 15.89
N GLY A 448 -23.11 -32.08 16.46
CA GLY A 448 -22.11 -32.79 17.25
C GLY A 448 -21.12 -33.59 16.40
N VAL A 449 -20.79 -33.07 15.22
CA VAL A 449 -19.79 -33.65 14.32
C VAL A 449 -18.51 -32.85 14.47
N GLU A 450 -17.43 -33.52 14.84
CA GLU A 450 -16.10 -32.94 14.88
C GLU A 450 -15.34 -33.23 13.58
N ARG A 451 -14.56 -32.24 13.13
CA ARG A 451 -13.64 -32.41 12.00
C ARG A 451 -12.25 -31.94 12.37
N TRP A 452 -11.26 -32.78 12.11
CA TRP A 452 -9.84 -32.43 12.15
C TRP A 452 -9.27 -32.43 10.76
N GLN A 453 -8.75 -31.29 10.31
CA GLN A 453 -8.08 -31.17 9.02
C GLN A 453 -6.59 -30.90 9.22
N ALA A 454 -5.77 -31.59 8.43
CA ALA A 454 -4.37 -31.26 8.24
C ALA A 454 -4.11 -30.98 6.76
N GLY A 455 -3.39 -29.90 6.47
CA GLY A 455 -3.03 -29.49 5.12
C GLY A 455 -1.55 -29.15 5.00
N MET A 456 -0.99 -29.38 3.81
CA MET A 456 0.36 -28.97 3.45
C MET A 456 0.44 -28.57 1.99
N GLY A 457 1.39 -27.69 1.68
CA GLY A 457 1.60 -27.25 0.31
C GLY A 457 3.00 -26.73 0.04
N LEU A 458 3.26 -26.57 -1.25
CA LEU A 458 4.49 -26.08 -1.84
C LEU A 458 4.17 -24.84 -2.69
N LYS A 459 5.05 -23.83 -2.60
CA LYS A 459 5.10 -22.68 -3.48
C LYS A 459 6.37 -22.76 -4.32
N VAL A 460 6.23 -22.55 -5.62
CA VAL A 460 7.32 -22.52 -6.58
C VAL A 460 7.23 -21.23 -7.38
N ARG A 461 8.22 -20.35 -7.21
CA ARG A 461 8.34 -19.10 -7.95
C ARG A 461 9.21 -19.34 -9.18
N PHE A 462 8.82 -18.85 -10.35
CA PHE A 462 9.57 -19.00 -11.60
C PHE A 462 9.99 -17.62 -12.09
N GLY A 463 11.29 -17.43 -12.32
CA GLY A 463 11.89 -16.14 -12.63
C GLY A 463 13.36 -16.23 -13.05
N GLU A 464 13.92 -15.15 -13.59
CA GLU A 464 15.37 -15.05 -13.88
C GLU A 464 16.15 -14.83 -12.57
N GLU A 465 17.24 -15.59 -12.39
CA GLU A 465 18.16 -15.50 -11.25
C GLU A 465 19.07 -14.25 -11.31
#